data_AF-A0AAX4PL35-F1
#
_entry.id   AF-A0AAX4PL35-F1
#
_cell.length_a   1.000
_cell.length_b   1.000
_cell.length_c   1.000
_cell.angle_alpha   90.00
_cell.angle_beta   90.00
_cell.angle_gamma   90.00
#
_symmetry.space_group_name_H-M   'P 1'
#
loop_
_entity.id
_entity.type
_entity.pdbx_description
1 polymer ?
#
loop_
_entity_poly.entity_id
_entity_poly.type
_entity_poly.pdbx_seq_one_letter_code
_entity_poly.pdbx_strand_id
1 'polypeptide(L)'
;MGTCPAWLRSIIWCELALQVPFFILATYAFCARKNWIRMPSIAYGVHTATTLAPILGSFWLSGSGGYGKLTVAERAKLTALYLPYLVVPLLLALRMALSPEPFGKNKTKKG
;
A
#
# COMPACT_ATOMS: atom_id res chain seq x y z
N MET A 1 -0.50 5.18 29.49
CA MET A 1 -0.07 4.55 28.23
C MET A 1 -0.97 5.05 27.12
N GLY A 2 -0.43 5.62 26.04
CA GLY A 2 -1.25 6.06 24.90
C GLY A 2 -1.89 4.85 24.23
N THR A 3 -3.20 4.73 24.31
CA THR A 3 -3.94 3.63 23.65
C THR A 3 -4.03 3.92 22.16
N CYS A 4 -3.51 3.02 21.33
CA CYS A 4 -3.65 3.13 19.88
C CYS A 4 -5.15 3.04 19.51
N PRO A 5 -5.71 3.99 18.73
CA PRO A 5 -7.13 3.98 18.39
C PRO A 5 -7.55 2.65 17.75
N ALA A 6 -8.72 2.12 18.13
CA ALA A 6 -9.19 0.82 17.66
C ALA A 6 -9.27 0.75 16.13
N TRP A 7 -9.70 1.85 15.47
CA TRP A 7 -9.75 1.93 14.01
C TRP A 7 -8.36 1.77 13.36
N LEU A 8 -7.34 2.42 13.93
CA LEU A 8 -5.97 2.36 13.42
C LEU A 8 -5.38 0.97 13.66
N ARG A 9 -5.65 0.38 14.82
CA ARG A 9 -5.26 -1.00 15.14
C ARG A 9 -5.86 -1.99 14.15
N SER A 10 -7.15 -1.86 13.81
CA SER A 10 -7.79 -2.73 12.83
C SER A 10 -7.18 -2.61 11.44
N ILE A 11 -6.86 -1.38 10.99
CA ILE A 11 -6.17 -1.16 9.70
C ILE A 11 -4.80 -1.84 9.70
N ILE A 12 -4.01 -1.68 10.77
CA ILE A 12 -2.68 -2.31 10.88
C ILE A 12 -2.77 -3.83 10.78
N TRP A 13 -3.78 -4.45 11.42
CA TRP A 13 -3.98 -5.90 11.30
C TRP A 13 -4.36 -6.34 9.89
N CYS A 14 -5.23 -5.59 9.21
CA CYS A 14 -5.58 -5.85 7.81
C CYS A 14 -4.36 -5.73 6.89
N GLU A 15 -3.58 -4.66 7.04
CA GLU A 15 -2.34 -4.45 6.30
C GLU A 15 -1.36 -5.60 6.54
N LEU A 16 -1.12 -5.99 7.80
CA LEU A 16 -0.18 -7.07 8.09
C LEU A 16 -0.63 -8.40 7.46
N ALA A 17 -1.93 -8.68 7.50
CA ALA A 17 -2.51 -9.89 6.94
C ALA A 17 -2.44 -9.96 5.40
N LEU A 18 -2.46 -8.81 4.70
CA LEU A 18 -2.46 -8.77 3.22
C LEU A 18 -1.09 -8.41 2.63
N GLN A 19 -0.40 -7.45 3.23
CA GLN A 19 0.90 -6.94 2.77
C GLN A 19 2.02 -7.97 2.93
N VAL A 20 2.09 -8.69 4.06
CA VAL A 20 3.16 -9.65 4.31
C VAL A 20 3.10 -10.84 3.33
N PRO A 21 1.94 -11.51 3.14
CA PRO A 21 1.85 -12.56 2.13
C PRO A 21 2.06 -12.04 0.71
N PHE A 22 1.58 -10.82 0.40
CA PHE A 22 1.81 -10.20 -0.89
C PHE A 22 3.30 -10.02 -1.17
N PHE A 23 4.11 -9.56 -0.21
CA PHE A 23 5.56 -9.40 -0.43
C PHE A 23 6.28 -10.71 -0.74
N ILE A 24 5.89 -11.81 -0.10
CA ILE A 24 6.45 -13.13 -0.42
C ILE A 24 6.10 -13.53 -1.85
N LEU A 25 4.81 -13.41 -2.22
CA LEU A 25 4.32 -13.73 -3.57
C LEU A 25 4.94 -12.82 -4.64
N ALA A 26 5.06 -11.53 -4.35
CA ALA A 26 5.62 -10.53 -5.23
C ALA A 26 7.10 -10.82 -5.50
N THR A 27 7.90 -11.05 -4.45
CA THR A 27 9.32 -11.41 -4.61
C THR A 27 9.48 -12.64 -5.50
N TYR A 28 8.74 -13.72 -5.21
CA TYR A 28 8.78 -14.93 -6.04
C TYR A 28 8.40 -14.65 -7.50
N ALA A 29 7.29 -13.95 -7.73
CA ALA A 29 6.79 -13.71 -9.08
C ALA A 29 7.65 -12.70 -9.88
N PHE A 30 8.26 -11.72 -9.21
CA PHE A 30 9.23 -10.80 -9.83
C PHE A 30 10.52 -11.53 -10.21
N CYS A 31 11.06 -12.38 -9.33
CA CYS A 31 12.23 -13.21 -9.63
C CYS A 31 11.96 -14.20 -10.77
N ALA A 32 10.80 -14.86 -10.75
CA ALA A 32 10.41 -15.84 -11.76
C ALA A 32 9.77 -15.22 -13.01
N ARG A 33 9.69 -13.88 -13.10
CA ARG A 33 9.10 -13.10 -14.20
C ARG A 33 7.69 -13.55 -14.61
N LYS A 34 6.80 -13.69 -13.63
CA LYS A 34 5.48 -14.28 -13.83
C LYS A 34 4.40 -13.21 -13.98
N ASN A 35 3.78 -13.14 -15.15
CA ASN A 35 2.76 -12.13 -15.47
C ASN A 35 1.50 -12.17 -14.59
N TRP A 36 1.19 -13.30 -13.93
CA TRP A 36 0.01 -13.37 -13.06
C TRP A 36 0.09 -12.37 -11.88
N ILE A 37 1.30 -11.91 -11.50
CA ILE A 37 1.49 -10.95 -10.41
C ILE A 37 0.81 -9.60 -10.64
N ARG A 38 0.40 -9.33 -11.87
CA ARG A 38 -0.34 -8.14 -12.25
C ARG A 38 -1.56 -7.91 -11.35
N MET A 39 -2.46 -8.89 -11.26
CA MET A 39 -3.71 -8.72 -10.51
C MET A 39 -3.47 -8.57 -9.00
N PRO A 40 -2.64 -9.41 -8.34
CA PRO A 40 -2.28 -9.21 -6.94
C PRO A 40 -1.61 -7.86 -6.67
N SER A 41 -0.76 -7.35 -7.57
CA SER A 41 -0.08 -6.06 -7.40
C SER A 41 -1.06 -4.88 -7.47
N ILE A 42 -2.06 -4.95 -8.35
CA ILE A 42 -3.12 -3.94 -8.43
C ILE A 42 -3.95 -3.98 -7.14
N ALA A 43 -4.38 -5.16 -6.71
CA ALA A 43 -5.17 -5.33 -5.49
C ALA A 43 -4.42 -4.79 -4.26
N TYR A 44 -3.14 -5.13 -4.13
CA TYR A 44 -2.27 -4.60 -3.08
C TYR A 44 -2.19 -3.07 -3.11
N GLY A 45 -1.84 -2.47 -4.25
CA GLY A 45 -1.68 -1.01 -4.31
C GLY A 45 -2.97 -0.25 -4.06
N VAL A 46 -4.13 -0.76 -4.50
CA VAL A 46 -5.44 -0.16 -4.20
C VAL A 46 -5.79 -0.33 -2.71
N HIS A 47 -5.52 -1.49 -2.12
CA HIS A 47 -5.75 -1.73 -0.70
C HIS A 47 -4.94 -0.75 0.16
N THR A 48 -3.62 -0.69 -0.05
CA THR A 48 -2.72 0.20 0.71
C THR A 48 -3.07 1.68 0.50
N ALA A 49 -3.53 2.08 -0.68
CA ALA A 49 -4.03 3.44 -0.88
C ALA A 49 -5.31 3.73 -0.08
N THR A 50 -6.21 2.75 0.00
CA THR A 50 -7.48 2.87 0.72
C THR A 50 -7.30 2.95 2.23
N THR A 51 -6.30 2.26 2.78
CA THR A 51 -5.97 2.29 4.21
C THR A 51 -5.14 3.50 4.61
N LEU A 52 -4.26 4.00 3.73
CA LEU A 52 -3.46 5.20 3.98
C LEU A 52 -4.27 6.49 3.83
N ALA A 53 -5.31 6.52 3.00
CA ALA A 53 -6.19 7.68 2.86
C ALA A 53 -6.78 8.16 4.21
N PRO A 54 -7.43 7.32 5.05
CA PRO A 54 -7.91 7.74 6.36
C PRO A 54 -6.79 8.02 7.36
N ILE A 55 -5.63 7.37 7.26
CA ILE A 55 -4.47 7.66 8.12
C ILE A 55 -3.97 9.08 7.86
N LEU A 56 -3.71 9.42 6.59
CA LEU A 56 -3.30 10.77 6.20
C LEU A 56 -4.39 11.79 6.50
N GLY A 57 -5.64 11.46 6.22
CA GLY A 57 -6.80 12.27 6.59
C GLY A 57 -6.85 12.56 8.09
N SER A 58 -6.51 11.59 8.95
CA SER A 58 -6.53 11.77 10.41
C SER A 58 -5.53 12.84 10.90
N PHE A 59 -4.44 13.09 10.18
CA PHE A 59 -3.46 14.13 10.52
C PHE A 59 -3.96 15.55 10.22
N TRP A 60 -4.78 15.70 9.18
CA TRP A 60 -5.17 17.01 8.65
C TRP A 60 -6.62 17.38 8.97
N LEU A 61 -7.52 16.40 9.00
CA LEU A 61 -8.97 16.58 9.16
C LEU A 61 -9.46 16.41 10.61
N SER A 62 -8.64 15.81 11.50
CA SER A 62 -9.05 15.71 12.91
C SER A 62 -9.03 17.09 13.55
N GLY A 63 -10.21 17.55 14.00
CA GLY A 63 -10.33 18.58 15.03
C GLY A 63 -9.66 18.15 16.34
N SER A 64 -9.90 18.88 17.42
CA SER A 64 -9.25 18.80 18.75
C SER A 64 -9.15 17.43 19.47
N GLY A 65 -9.49 16.30 18.84
CA GLY A 65 -9.29 14.93 19.34
C GLY A 65 -8.16 14.15 18.66
N GLY A 66 -7.43 13.34 19.45
CA GLY A 66 -6.44 12.35 18.97
C GLY A 66 -5.12 12.94 18.46
N TYR A 67 -5.14 13.47 17.23
CA TYR A 67 -4.01 14.11 16.55
C TYR A 67 -4.11 15.65 16.51
N GLY A 68 -5.20 16.22 17.07
CA GLY A 68 -5.41 17.67 17.14
C GLY A 68 -4.33 18.44 17.88
N LYS A 69 -3.52 17.78 18.73
CA LYS A 69 -2.38 18.37 19.45
C LYS A 69 -1.10 18.49 18.62
N LEU A 70 -1.02 17.85 17.45
CA LEU A 70 0.16 17.95 16.62
C LEU A 70 0.24 19.32 15.96
N THR A 71 1.43 19.91 16.03
CA THR A 71 1.81 21.09 15.26
C THR A 71 1.77 20.79 13.76
N VAL A 72 1.63 21.84 12.94
CA VAL A 72 1.67 21.72 11.48
C VAL A 72 2.96 21.03 11.01
N ALA A 73 4.09 21.34 11.66
CA ALA A 73 5.38 20.74 11.34
C ALA A 73 5.41 19.22 11.62
N GLU A 74 4.83 18.76 12.73
CA GLU A 74 4.76 17.33 13.03
C GLU A 74 3.82 16.59 12.08
N ARG A 75 2.68 17.19 11.72
CA ARG A 75 1.75 16.65 10.71
C ARG A 75 2.43 16.51 9.35
N ALA A 76 3.21 17.51 8.94
CA ALA A 76 3.98 17.46 7.70
C ALA A 76 5.06 16.37 7.75
N LYS A 77 5.78 16.22 8.87
CA LYS A 77 6.77 15.15 9.06
C LYS A 77 6.14 13.76 8.98
N LEU A 78 5.01 13.54 9.65
CA LEU A 78 4.29 12.27 9.58
C LEU A 78 3.79 12.01 8.17
N THR A 79 3.19 13.00 7.52
CA THR A 79 2.76 12.89 6.12
C THR A 79 3.91 12.46 5.23
N ALA A 80 5.07 13.13 5.34
CA ALA A 80 6.26 12.78 4.57
C ALA A 80 6.77 11.36 4.85
N LEU A 81 6.64 10.86 6.08
CA LEU A 81 7.01 9.49 6.45
C LEU A 81 6.07 8.45 5.82
N TYR A 82 4.77 8.73 5.78
CA TYR A 82 3.76 7.81 5.24
C TYR A 82 3.61 7.91 3.71
N LEU A 83 3.98 9.03 3.10
CA LEU A 83 3.81 9.27 1.67
C LEU A 83 4.50 8.24 0.77
N PRO A 84 5.74 7.77 1.05
CA PRO A 84 6.36 6.71 0.25
C PRO A 84 5.55 5.41 0.24
N TYR A 85 4.93 5.06 1.38
CA TYR A 85 4.07 3.88 1.50
C TYR A 85 2.76 4.01 0.73
N LEU A 86 2.36 5.22 0.34
CA LEU A 86 1.22 5.45 -0.55
C LEU A 86 1.68 5.46 -2.02
N VAL A 87 2.71 6.25 -2.31
CA VAL A 87 3.15 6.53 -3.68
C VAL A 87 3.72 5.27 -4.34
N VAL A 88 4.56 4.49 -3.64
CA VAL A 88 5.21 3.32 -4.24
C VAL A 88 4.18 2.22 -4.61
N PRO A 89 3.26 1.80 -3.72
CA PRO A 89 2.23 0.82 -4.07
C PRO A 89 1.26 1.33 -5.14
N LEU A 90 0.92 2.63 -5.12
CA LEU A 90 0.05 3.21 -6.13
C LEU A 90 0.70 3.23 -7.51
N LEU A 91 1.97 3.62 -7.61
CA LEU A 91 2.73 3.57 -8.86
C LEU A 91 2.87 2.12 -9.36
N LEU A 92 3.09 1.16 -8.46
CA LEU A 92 3.10 -0.26 -8.81
C LEU A 92 1.75 -0.70 -9.38
N ALA A 93 0.64 -0.37 -8.73
CA ALA A 93 -0.71 -0.68 -9.21
C ALA A 93 -0.99 -0.02 -10.56
N LEU A 94 -0.65 1.25 -10.75
CA LEU A 94 -0.80 1.96 -12.02
C LEU A 94 0.01 1.30 -13.13
N ARG A 95 1.30 1.00 -12.87
CA ARG A 95 2.15 0.30 -13.84
C ARG A 95 1.55 -1.04 -14.25
N MET A 96 1.06 -1.82 -13.29
CA MET A 96 0.46 -3.13 -13.53
C MET A 96 -0.90 -3.04 -14.21
N ALA A 97 -1.69 -2.00 -13.91
CA ALA A 97 -2.95 -1.73 -14.59
C ALA A 97 -2.71 -1.41 -16.07
N LEU A 98 -1.73 -0.55 -16.36
CA LEU A 98 -1.35 -0.08 -17.69
C LEU A 98 -0.53 -1.10 -18.51
N SER A 99 0.05 -2.12 -17.87
CA SER A 99 0.88 -3.14 -18.54
C SER A 99 0.20 -4.52 -18.46
N PRO A 100 -0.52 -4.97 -19.52
CA PRO A 100 -1.18 -6.28 -19.53
C PRO A 100 -0.22 -7.46 -19.34
N GLU A 101 1.02 -7.33 -19.83
CA GLU A 101 2.06 -8.35 -19.75
C GLU A 101 3.35 -7.75 -19.14
N PRO A 102 3.44 -7.65 -17.80
CA PRO A 102 4.55 -6.96 -17.12
C PRO A 102 5.96 -7.47 -17.47
N PHE A 103 6.06 -8.74 -17.90
CA PHE A 103 7.32 -9.39 -18.30
C PHE A 103 7.31 -9.90 -19.75
N GLY A 104 6.31 -9.53 -20.56
CA GLY A 104 6.14 -9.98 -21.94
C GLY A 104 5.57 -11.40 -22.09
N LYS A 105 5.23 -11.79 -23.32
CA LYS A 105 4.62 -13.10 -23.64
C LYS A 105 5.54 -14.26 -23.25
N ASN A 106 5.02 -15.22 -22.49
CA ASN A 106 5.64 -16.53 -22.41
C ASN A 106 5.65 -17.11 -23.82
N LYS A 107 6.84 -17.38 -24.39
CA LYS A 107 6.94 -18.11 -25.65
C LYS A 107 6.38 -19.51 -25.42
N THR A 108 5.11 -19.73 -25.75
CA THR A 108 4.49 -21.06 -25.79
C THR A 108 5.39 -21.93 -26.67
N LYS A 109 6.03 -22.95 -26.09
CA LYS A 109 6.64 -24.02 -26.88
C LYS A 109 5.50 -24.67 -27.66
N LYS A 110 5.42 -24.38 -28.97
CA LYS A 110 4.69 -25.24 -29.91
C LYS A 110 5.45 -26.57 -29.94
N GLY A 111 4.88 -27.58 -29.27
CA GLY A 111 5.20 -28.99 -29.48
C GLY A 111 4.08 -29.60 -30.31
#